data_AF-A0A1I2A473-F1
#
_entry.id   AF-A0A1I2A473-F1
#
_cell.length_a   1.000
_cell.length_b   1.000
_cell.length_c   1.000
_cell.angle_alpha   90.00
_cell.angle_beta   90.00
_cell.angle_gamma   90.00
#
_symmetry.space_group_name_H-M   'P 1'
#
loop_
_entity.id
_entity.type
_entity.pdbx_description
1 polymer ?
#
loop_
_entity_poly.entity_id
_entity_poly.type
_entity_poly.pdbx_seq_one_letter_code
_entity_poly.pdbx_strand_id
1 'polypeptide(L)'
;MAVKTVYFYDVKIRENEKESLYLKHKNIIEKHGKKHGKSKSEYISINLYDKNEEDDEKRIVLDVLEHNKTFFFGRLGRPSKAGTIGKRDYESGSLEDVLTAEEEIKRGIQLVNYFYFVYSSNILCITNTKGGAKHFSFNDIVNIFEGEGVVSSFPIPNEYGLNAFYKNDYSKIKSIEFESADIDSSFLKHILNLDDKTLLQMQENKNKVGIYLKADRDKFILDNKDVVRNAIDSLKEGVKAKKLNKAKIKGSTKNEKKQEYDLMSLYYKYTIDVKLYRYENGRKHSHDLEELKTEYLSALKTAYNEKKEIFSKMKK
;
A
#
# COMPACT_ATOMS: atom_id res chain seq x y z
N MET A 1 6.07 11.80 11.01
CA MET A 1 5.30 11.25 9.89
C MET A 1 5.53 9.75 9.79
N ALA A 2 4.54 9.00 9.33
CA ALA A 2 4.68 7.57 9.04
C ALA A 2 4.50 7.35 7.53
N VAL A 3 5.42 6.60 6.94
CA VAL A 3 5.34 6.19 5.54
C VAL A 3 4.43 4.97 5.44
N LYS A 4 3.40 5.03 4.60
CA LYS A 4 2.46 3.95 4.36
C LYS A 4 2.46 3.56 2.89
N THR A 5 2.43 2.26 2.60
CA THR A 5 2.27 1.74 1.24
C THR A 5 0.79 1.67 0.88
N VAL A 6 0.46 2.18 -0.30
CA VAL A 6 -0.86 2.18 -0.93
C VAL A 6 -0.81 1.30 -2.17
N TYR A 7 -1.80 0.43 -2.29
CA TYR A 7 -2.05 -0.38 -3.49
C TYR A 7 -3.28 0.13 -4.21
N PHE A 8 -3.31 -0.06 -5.53
CA PHE A 8 -4.39 0.38 -6.39
C PHE A 8 -5.04 -0.81 -7.08
N TYR A 9 -6.37 -0.78 -7.14
CA TYR A 9 -7.18 -1.83 -7.75
C TYR A 9 -8.24 -1.23 -8.65
N ASP A 10 -8.45 -1.83 -9.82
CA ASP A 10 -9.65 -1.61 -10.64
C ASP A 10 -10.75 -2.53 -10.13
N VAL A 11 -11.86 -1.96 -9.68
CA VAL A 11 -12.97 -2.70 -9.07
C VAL A 11 -14.10 -2.82 -10.09
N LYS A 12 -14.45 -4.04 -10.46
CA LYS A 12 -15.54 -4.32 -11.38
C LYS A 12 -16.66 -5.04 -10.64
N ILE A 13 -17.90 -4.65 -10.87
CA ILE A 13 -19.08 -5.39 -10.43
C ILE A 13 -19.72 -6.01 -11.67
N ARG A 14 -19.95 -7.32 -11.61
CA ARG A 14 -20.76 -8.04 -12.60
C ARG A 14 -22.05 -8.49 -11.95
N GLU A 15 -23.15 -8.27 -12.66
CA GLU A 15 -24.45 -8.87 -12.36
C GLU A 15 -24.96 -9.50 -13.64
N ASN A 16 -25.39 -10.77 -13.60
CA ASN A 16 -25.98 -11.46 -14.75
C ASN A 16 -25.14 -11.28 -16.03
N GLU A 17 -23.82 -11.46 -15.90
CA GLU A 17 -22.81 -11.31 -16.96
C GLU A 17 -22.63 -9.90 -17.55
N LYS A 18 -23.36 -8.88 -17.07
CA LYS A 18 -23.20 -7.49 -17.49
C LYS A 18 -22.36 -6.71 -16.49
N GLU A 19 -21.33 -6.02 -16.98
CA GLU A 19 -20.47 -5.15 -16.18
C GLU A 19 -21.25 -3.86 -15.83
N SER A 20 -21.51 -3.65 -14.53
CA SER A 20 -22.18 -2.43 -14.05
C SER A 20 -21.15 -1.39 -13.67
N LEU A 21 -21.10 -0.28 -14.42
CA LEU A 21 -20.27 0.87 -14.08
C LEU A 21 -21.01 1.77 -13.06
N TYR A 22 -20.28 2.19 -12.02
CA TYR A 22 -20.43 3.47 -11.33
C TYR A 22 -21.64 3.67 -10.38
N LEU A 23 -22.87 3.40 -10.80
CA LEU A 23 -24.08 3.89 -10.10
C LEU A 23 -24.56 3.02 -8.93
N LYS A 24 -24.12 1.77 -8.82
CA LYS A 24 -24.54 0.84 -7.75
C LYS A 24 -23.78 1.00 -6.45
N HIS A 25 -22.48 1.29 -6.48
CA HIS A 25 -21.67 1.46 -5.25
C HIS A 25 -22.22 2.53 -4.29
N LYS A 26 -22.74 3.63 -4.83
CA LYS A 26 -23.36 4.70 -4.04
C LYS A 26 -24.62 4.21 -3.33
N ASN A 27 -25.49 3.54 -4.07
CA ASN A 27 -26.75 3.01 -3.55
C ASN A 27 -26.52 1.87 -2.54
N ILE A 28 -25.50 1.04 -2.75
CA ILE A 28 -25.12 -0.03 -1.84
C ILE A 28 -24.84 0.55 -0.44
N ILE A 29 -24.01 1.59 -0.35
CA ILE A 29 -23.65 2.20 0.94
C ILE A 29 -24.83 2.97 1.55
N GLU A 30 -25.52 3.79 0.76
CA GLU A 30 -26.62 4.63 1.27
C GLU A 30 -27.83 3.79 1.71
N LYS A 31 -28.19 2.75 0.96
CA LYS A 31 -29.37 1.92 1.21
C LYS A 31 -29.07 0.80 2.20
N HIS A 32 -27.97 0.09 2.03
CA HIS A 32 -27.69 -1.08 2.85
C HIS A 32 -26.83 -0.77 4.07
N GLY A 33 -25.94 0.23 4.00
CA GLY A 33 -25.23 0.71 5.19
C GLY A 33 -26.20 1.18 6.28
N LYS A 34 -27.28 1.87 5.91
CA LYS A 34 -28.34 2.27 6.86
C LYS A 34 -29.19 1.10 7.34
N LYS A 35 -29.44 0.10 6.49
CA LYS A 35 -30.32 -1.04 6.79
C LYS A 35 -29.65 -2.14 7.62
N HIS A 36 -28.36 -2.39 7.37
CA HIS A 36 -27.60 -3.50 7.96
C HIS A 36 -26.43 -3.02 8.83
N GLY A 37 -26.03 -1.76 8.70
CA GLY A 37 -24.97 -1.17 9.51
C GLY A 37 -25.48 -0.52 10.79
N LYS A 38 -24.55 -0.29 11.71
CA LYS A 38 -24.77 0.54 12.90
C LYS A 38 -24.38 1.97 12.57
N SER A 39 -25.37 2.83 12.40
CA SER A 39 -25.15 4.27 12.21
C SER A 39 -24.67 4.92 13.51
N LYS A 40 -23.55 5.63 13.44
CA LYS A 40 -23.06 6.55 14.46
C LYS A 40 -23.11 7.98 13.90
N SER A 41 -22.94 8.98 14.76
CA SER A 41 -22.92 10.40 14.34
C SER A 41 -21.85 10.67 13.26
N GLU A 42 -20.75 9.93 13.27
CA GLU A 42 -19.55 10.21 12.48
C GLU A 42 -19.28 9.20 11.36
N TYR A 43 -19.89 8.01 11.39
CA TYR A 43 -19.67 6.94 10.42
C TYR A 43 -20.77 5.87 10.43
N ILE A 44 -20.81 5.05 9.38
CA ILE A 44 -21.66 3.85 9.30
C ILE A 44 -20.76 2.62 9.39
N SER A 45 -21.01 1.74 10.36
CA SER A 45 -20.24 0.51 10.55
C SER A 45 -20.99 -0.70 10.05
N ILE A 46 -20.37 -1.50 9.18
CA ILE A 46 -20.95 -2.67 8.53
C ILE A 46 -20.05 -3.87 8.86
N ASN A 47 -20.64 -4.94 9.39
CA ASN A 47 -19.92 -6.20 9.55
C ASN A 47 -19.97 -6.97 8.23
N LEU A 48 -18.81 -7.27 7.65
CA LEU A 48 -18.67 -7.98 6.37
C LEU A 48 -18.56 -9.51 6.55
N TYR A 49 -19.03 -10.01 7.68
CA TYR A 49 -18.88 -11.39 8.12
C TYR A 49 -20.16 -12.21 7.93
N ASP A 50 -20.02 -13.48 7.55
CA ASP A 50 -21.12 -14.45 7.62
C ASP A 50 -21.37 -14.82 9.09
N LYS A 51 -22.60 -14.60 9.57
CA LYS A 51 -22.98 -14.87 10.97
C LYS A 51 -22.85 -16.34 11.37
N ASN A 52 -22.70 -17.25 10.40
CA ASN A 52 -22.59 -18.69 10.66
C ASN A 52 -21.15 -19.18 10.84
N GLU A 53 -20.15 -18.32 10.66
CA GLU A 53 -18.76 -18.70 10.85
C GLU A 53 -18.37 -18.47 12.33
N GLU A 54 -17.64 -19.40 12.95
CA GLU A 54 -17.24 -19.32 14.38
C GLU A 54 -15.85 -18.68 14.59
N ASP A 55 -15.12 -18.39 13.50
CA ASP A 55 -13.77 -17.85 13.56
C ASP A 55 -13.77 -16.32 13.63
N ASP A 56 -13.71 -15.81 14.85
CA ASP A 56 -13.66 -14.38 15.14
C ASP A 56 -12.48 -13.66 14.45
N GLU A 57 -11.41 -14.35 14.07
CA GLU A 57 -10.27 -13.75 13.35
C GLU A 57 -10.60 -13.40 11.89
N LYS A 58 -11.71 -13.92 11.36
CA LYS A 58 -12.20 -13.62 10.01
C LYS A 58 -13.22 -12.50 9.99
N ARG A 59 -13.65 -11.97 11.14
CA ARG A 59 -14.55 -10.82 11.19
C ARG A 59 -13.89 -9.60 10.55
N ILE A 60 -14.49 -9.05 9.49
CA ILE A 60 -14.01 -7.82 8.87
C ILE A 60 -15.09 -6.77 9.05
N VAL A 61 -14.71 -5.61 9.59
CA VAL A 61 -15.61 -4.49 9.78
C VAL A 61 -15.26 -3.41 8.78
N LEU A 62 -16.26 -2.94 8.05
CA LEU A 62 -16.17 -1.78 7.19
C LEU A 62 -16.78 -0.57 7.89
N ASP A 63 -15.97 0.46 8.11
CA ASP A 63 -16.47 1.76 8.53
C ASP A 63 -16.47 2.72 7.33
N VAL A 64 -17.65 3.24 7.00
CA VAL A 64 -17.88 4.30 6.03
C VAL A 64 -17.73 5.63 6.73
N LEU A 65 -16.59 6.29 6.52
CA LEU A 65 -16.22 7.52 7.22
C LEU A 65 -16.68 8.77 6.45
N GLU A 66 -16.66 8.72 5.12
CA GLU A 66 -17.18 9.78 4.27
C GLU A 66 -17.62 9.20 2.92
N HIS A 67 -18.76 9.63 2.41
CA HIS A 67 -19.19 9.30 1.05
C HIS A 67 -19.96 10.48 0.44
N ASN A 68 -19.81 10.68 -0.86
CA ASN A 68 -20.57 11.70 -1.59
C ASN A 68 -20.85 11.24 -3.03
N LYS A 69 -21.09 12.16 -3.98
CA LYS A 69 -21.36 11.77 -5.38
C LYS A 69 -20.12 11.29 -6.15
N THR A 70 -18.92 11.52 -5.62
CA THR A 70 -17.65 11.34 -6.35
C THR A 70 -16.79 10.22 -5.77
N PHE A 71 -16.83 10.01 -4.46
CA PHE A 71 -16.00 9.02 -3.80
C PHE A 71 -16.67 8.40 -2.57
N PHE A 72 -16.04 7.31 -2.15
CA PHE A 72 -16.25 6.62 -0.89
C PHE A 72 -14.92 6.49 -0.16
N PHE A 73 -14.87 6.98 1.07
CA PHE A 73 -13.73 6.89 1.96
C PHE A 73 -14.11 6.15 3.23
N GLY A 74 -13.24 5.24 3.65
CA GLY A 74 -13.51 4.43 4.82
C GLY A 74 -12.29 3.67 5.28
N ARG A 75 -12.55 2.73 6.19
CA ARG A 75 -11.53 1.83 6.71
C ARG A 75 -12.07 0.42 6.88
N LEU A 76 -11.18 -0.55 6.70
CA LEU A 76 -11.43 -1.96 6.97
C LEU A 76 -10.66 -2.35 8.24
N GLY A 77 -11.38 -2.82 9.25
CA GLY A 77 -10.85 -3.36 10.49
C GLY A 77 -10.84 -4.88 10.47
N ARG A 78 -9.72 -5.49 10.85
CA ARG A 78 -9.62 -6.92 11.15
C ARG A 78 -9.15 -7.09 12.60
N PRO A 79 -9.78 -7.96 13.40
CA PRO A 79 -9.31 -8.28 14.75
C PRO A 79 -7.83 -8.67 14.76
N SER A 80 -7.12 -8.14 15.76
CA SER A 80 -5.76 -8.50 16.10
C SER A 80 -5.78 -9.24 17.43
N LYS A 81 -5.01 -10.32 17.55
CA LYS A 81 -4.82 -10.97 18.85
C LYS A 81 -4.14 -9.99 19.81
N ALA A 82 -4.79 -9.71 20.94
CA ALA A 82 -4.26 -8.81 21.95
C ALA A 82 -3.04 -9.40 22.67
N GLY A 83 -2.94 -10.73 22.79
CA GLY A 83 -1.90 -11.42 23.58
C GLY A 83 -0.44 -11.23 23.18
N THR A 84 -0.14 -10.42 22.16
CA THR A 84 1.25 -10.01 21.82
C THR A 84 1.50 -8.52 22.03
N ILE A 85 0.49 -7.77 22.46
CA ILE A 85 0.52 -6.34 22.72
C ILE A 85 0.26 -6.16 24.22
N GLY A 86 1.20 -5.54 24.93
CA GLY A 86 1.04 -5.19 26.34
C GLY A 86 0.95 -3.68 26.52
N LYS A 87 0.13 -3.24 27.47
CA LYS A 87 0.06 -1.85 27.93
C LYS A 87 1.09 -1.68 29.05
N ARG A 88 2.03 -0.75 28.90
CA ARG A 88 3.04 -0.48 29.93
C ARG A 88 2.81 0.89 30.54
N ASP A 89 2.74 0.95 31.86
CA ASP A 89 2.86 2.19 32.60
C ASP A 89 4.35 2.57 32.66
N TYR A 90 4.69 3.75 32.16
CA TYR A 90 6.08 4.23 32.11
C TYR A 90 6.53 4.90 33.42
N GLU A 91 5.60 5.27 34.30
CA GLU A 91 5.92 5.80 35.63
C GLU A 91 6.17 4.65 36.63
N SER A 92 5.26 3.67 36.69
CA SER A 92 5.40 2.52 37.60
C SER A 92 6.22 1.36 37.01
N GLY A 93 6.37 1.32 35.69
CA GLY A 93 7.04 0.23 34.98
C GLY A 93 6.21 -1.05 34.83
N SER A 94 4.96 -1.08 35.32
CA SER A 94 4.09 -2.26 35.26
C SER A 94 3.70 -2.59 33.82
N LEU A 95 3.59 -3.90 33.53
CA LEU A 95 3.04 -4.39 32.28
C LEU A 95 1.66 -4.98 32.55
N GLU A 96 0.68 -4.50 31.81
CA GLU A 96 -0.72 -4.89 31.88
C GLU A 96 -1.17 -5.43 30.53
N ASP A 97 -2.20 -6.27 30.54
CA ASP A 97 -2.90 -6.65 29.32
C ASP A 97 -3.57 -5.41 28.69
N VAL A 98 -3.61 -5.37 27.36
CA VAL A 98 -4.26 -4.26 26.66
C VAL A 98 -5.78 -4.30 26.84
N LEU A 99 -6.33 -5.52 26.93
CA LEU A 99 -7.72 -5.78 27.26
C LEU A 99 -7.74 -6.85 28.35
N THR A 100 -8.55 -6.65 29.38
CA THR A 100 -8.83 -7.70 30.36
C THR A 100 -9.67 -8.82 29.73
N ALA A 101 -9.67 -10.02 30.31
CA ALA A 101 -10.47 -11.15 29.82
C ALA A 101 -11.97 -10.83 29.70
N GLU A 102 -12.51 -10.00 30.61
CA GLU A 102 -13.90 -9.55 30.53
C GLU A 102 -14.14 -8.55 29.40
N GLU A 103 -13.16 -7.72 29.06
CA GLU A 103 -13.24 -6.77 27.97
C GLU A 103 -13.14 -7.44 26.61
N GLU A 104 -12.33 -8.49 26.46
CA GLU A 104 -12.19 -9.24 25.20
C GLU A 104 -13.52 -9.83 24.71
N ILE A 105 -14.46 -10.10 25.61
CA ILE A 105 -15.82 -10.56 25.26
C ILE A 105 -16.59 -9.49 24.46
N LYS A 106 -16.33 -8.20 24.72
CA LYS A 106 -17.13 -7.06 24.23
C LYS A 106 -16.35 -6.13 23.30
N ARG A 107 -15.03 -6.17 23.35
CA ARG A 107 -14.11 -5.23 22.69
C ARG A 107 -12.96 -6.01 22.09
N GLY A 108 -12.38 -5.45 21.03
CA GLY A 108 -11.22 -6.03 20.38
C GLY A 108 -10.32 -4.96 19.81
N ILE A 109 -9.05 -5.31 19.65
CA ILE A 109 -8.08 -4.50 18.93
C ILE A 109 -8.22 -4.83 17.44
N GLN A 110 -8.20 -3.81 16.58
CA GLN A 110 -8.27 -4.01 15.14
C GLN A 110 -7.04 -3.46 14.41
N LEU A 111 -6.53 -4.23 13.47
CA LEU A 111 -5.64 -3.74 12.43
C LEU A 111 -6.49 -3.06 11.36
N VAL A 112 -6.17 -1.80 11.09
CA VAL A 112 -6.97 -0.92 10.24
C VAL A 112 -6.24 -0.60 8.95
N ASN A 113 -6.96 -0.73 7.84
CA ASN A 113 -6.55 -0.24 6.53
C ASN A 113 -7.53 0.81 6.02
N TYR A 114 -7.04 2.02 5.78
CA TYR A 114 -7.82 3.09 5.18
C TYR A 114 -7.85 2.93 3.66
N PHE A 115 -8.98 3.28 3.06
CA PHE A 115 -9.13 3.23 1.62
C PHE A 115 -9.91 4.44 1.09
N TYR A 116 -9.67 4.74 -0.18
CA TYR A 116 -10.35 5.77 -0.94
C TYR A 116 -10.75 5.19 -2.30
N PHE A 117 -12.05 5.11 -2.54
CA PHE A 117 -12.65 4.56 -3.74
C PHE A 117 -13.29 5.68 -4.57
N VAL A 118 -12.82 5.86 -5.80
CA VAL A 118 -13.38 6.86 -6.71
C VAL A 118 -14.32 6.20 -7.68
N TYR A 119 -15.58 6.59 -7.59
CA TYR A 119 -16.65 5.96 -8.35
C TYR A 119 -16.36 6.08 -9.86
N SER A 120 -16.06 7.27 -10.38
CA SER A 120 -16.02 7.52 -11.83
C SER A 120 -14.94 6.70 -12.55
N SER A 121 -13.86 6.38 -11.84
CA SER A 121 -12.79 5.54 -12.37
C SER A 121 -12.89 4.09 -11.93
N ASN A 122 -13.75 3.75 -10.97
CA ASN A 122 -13.76 2.46 -10.25
C ASN A 122 -12.41 2.07 -9.64
N ILE A 123 -11.63 3.06 -9.19
CA ILE A 123 -10.30 2.79 -8.63
C ILE A 123 -10.38 2.82 -7.11
N LEU A 124 -9.95 1.73 -6.50
CA LEU A 124 -9.74 1.60 -5.06
C LEU A 124 -8.27 1.84 -4.73
N CYS A 125 -8.00 2.82 -3.89
CA CYS A 125 -6.70 3.04 -3.27
C CYS A 125 -6.78 2.56 -1.82
N ILE A 126 -5.93 1.64 -1.38
CA ILE A 126 -5.99 1.09 -0.02
C ILE A 126 -4.60 0.97 0.59
N THR A 127 -4.48 1.39 1.84
CA THR A 127 -3.24 1.20 2.61
C THR A 127 -3.05 -0.25 3.00
N ASN A 128 -1.80 -0.71 3.10
CA ASN A 128 -1.52 -2.10 3.46
C ASN A 128 -0.75 -2.20 4.78
N THR A 129 -1.50 -2.26 5.88
CA THR A 129 -1.01 -2.66 7.20
C THR A 129 -0.85 -4.18 7.22
N LYS A 130 0.33 -4.66 7.61
CA LYS A 130 0.65 -6.09 7.72
C LYS A 130 -0.37 -6.77 8.65
N GLY A 131 -0.98 -7.86 8.19
CA GLY A 131 -2.01 -8.60 8.94
C GLY A 131 -3.41 -7.98 8.92
N GLY A 132 -3.59 -6.78 8.37
CA GLY A 132 -4.91 -6.14 8.25
C GLY A 132 -5.79 -6.72 7.13
N ALA A 133 -7.05 -6.28 7.10
CA ALA A 133 -8.00 -6.63 6.05
C ALA A 133 -7.51 -6.16 4.66
N LYS A 134 -7.75 -6.96 3.61
CA LYS A 134 -7.25 -6.71 2.25
C LYS A 134 -8.38 -6.25 1.32
N HIS A 135 -8.00 -5.82 0.12
CA HIS A 135 -8.92 -5.40 -0.95
C HIS A 135 -10.03 -6.43 -1.30
N PHE A 136 -9.78 -7.74 -1.16
CA PHE A 136 -10.79 -8.78 -1.40
C PHE A 136 -12.02 -8.68 -0.50
N SER A 137 -11.91 -7.99 0.65
CA SER A 137 -13.06 -7.72 1.52
C SER A 137 -14.11 -6.82 0.85
N PHE A 138 -13.77 -6.15 -0.25
CA PHE A 138 -14.77 -5.47 -1.07
C PHE A 138 -15.69 -6.44 -1.81
N ASN A 139 -15.31 -7.70 -2.00
CA ASN A 139 -16.20 -8.71 -2.56
C ASN A 139 -17.32 -9.05 -1.58
N ASP A 140 -17.00 -9.11 -0.30
CA ASP A 140 -17.96 -9.39 0.76
C ASP A 140 -19.03 -8.28 0.87
N ILE A 141 -18.66 -7.03 0.57
CA ILE A 141 -19.58 -5.90 0.51
C ILE A 141 -20.75 -6.21 -0.45
N VAL A 142 -20.48 -6.63 -1.68
CA VAL A 142 -21.56 -6.85 -2.67
C VAL A 142 -22.31 -8.15 -2.42
N ASN A 143 -21.63 -9.22 -2.00
CA ASN A 143 -22.29 -10.46 -1.59
C ASN A 143 -23.35 -10.20 -0.50
N ILE A 144 -23.04 -9.35 0.48
CA ILE A 144 -23.95 -9.00 1.57
C ILE A 144 -25.10 -8.10 1.11
N PHE A 145 -24.91 -7.30 0.06
CA PHE A 145 -25.84 -6.23 -0.32
C PHE A 145 -26.72 -6.54 -1.52
N GLU A 146 -26.27 -7.31 -2.51
CA GLU A 146 -27.05 -7.54 -3.75
C GLU A 146 -27.37 -9.02 -4.02
N GLY A 147 -26.85 -9.96 -3.21
CA GLY A 147 -27.20 -11.39 -3.26
C GLY A 147 -26.67 -12.18 -4.47
N GLU A 148 -26.54 -11.56 -5.64
CA GLU A 148 -26.11 -12.22 -6.90
C GLU A 148 -25.02 -11.46 -7.68
N GLY A 149 -24.48 -10.36 -7.13
CA GLY A 149 -23.40 -9.59 -7.74
C GLY A 149 -22.01 -10.13 -7.40
N VAL A 150 -21.12 -10.24 -8.38
CA VAL A 150 -19.70 -10.57 -8.16
C VAL A 150 -18.87 -9.31 -8.29
N VAL A 151 -18.23 -8.88 -7.21
CA VAL A 151 -17.14 -7.90 -7.29
C VAL A 151 -15.85 -8.63 -7.62
N SER A 152 -15.07 -8.03 -8.49
CA SER A 152 -13.70 -8.44 -8.74
C SER A 152 -12.81 -7.22 -8.68
N SER A 153 -11.83 -7.28 -7.79
CA SER A 153 -10.80 -6.26 -7.64
C SER A 153 -9.52 -6.74 -8.32
N PHE A 154 -9.12 -6.04 -9.38
CA PHE A 154 -7.92 -6.36 -10.16
C PHE A 154 -6.78 -5.43 -9.75
N PRO A 155 -5.68 -5.95 -9.18
CA PRO A 155 -4.53 -5.11 -8.83
C PRO A 155 -3.98 -4.47 -10.10
N ILE A 156 -3.68 -3.17 -10.03
CA ILE A 156 -3.06 -2.47 -11.15
C ILE A 156 -1.65 -3.02 -11.36
N PRO A 157 -1.31 -3.54 -12.54
CA PRO A 157 0.05 -4.00 -12.84
C PRO A 157 1.08 -2.90 -12.66
N ASN A 158 2.23 -3.26 -12.07
CA ASN A 158 3.34 -2.33 -11.86
C ASN A 158 3.88 -1.74 -13.16
N GLU A 159 3.75 -2.49 -14.26
CA GLU A 159 4.19 -2.06 -15.59
C GLU A 159 3.56 -0.73 -16.02
N TYR A 160 2.31 -0.45 -15.65
CA TYR A 160 1.67 0.83 -15.96
C TYR A 160 2.40 2.02 -15.31
N GLY A 161 2.79 1.87 -14.03
CA GLY A 161 3.55 2.89 -13.31
C GLY A 161 4.96 3.06 -13.84
N LEU A 162 5.65 1.95 -14.10
CA LEU A 162 7.00 1.97 -14.67
C LEU A 162 7.01 2.55 -16.09
N ASN A 163 6.02 2.22 -16.92
CA ASN A 163 5.89 2.75 -18.28
C ASN A 163 5.55 4.25 -18.27
N ALA A 164 4.77 4.73 -17.30
CA ALA A 164 4.52 6.15 -17.12
C ALA A 164 5.83 6.92 -16.84
N PHE A 165 6.68 6.37 -15.96
CA PHE A 165 8.02 6.92 -15.69
C PHE A 165 8.95 6.81 -16.91
N TYR A 166 9.04 5.63 -17.53
CA TYR A 166 9.91 5.35 -18.68
C TYR A 166 9.59 6.24 -19.91
N LYS A 167 8.31 6.53 -20.14
CA LYS A 167 7.87 7.33 -21.29
C LYS A 167 7.99 8.84 -21.05
N ASN A 168 8.13 9.30 -19.81
CA ASN A 168 8.16 10.73 -19.49
C ASN A 168 9.50 11.39 -19.87
N ASP A 169 9.43 12.54 -20.53
CA ASP A 169 10.61 13.25 -21.04
C ASP A 169 11.48 13.91 -19.95
N TYR A 170 10.91 14.09 -18.76
CA TYR A 170 11.55 14.73 -17.62
C TYR A 170 11.87 13.75 -16.48
N SER A 171 11.92 12.45 -16.79
CA SER A 171 12.29 11.44 -15.81
C SER A 171 13.73 11.58 -15.37
N LYS A 172 13.93 11.58 -14.05
CA LYS A 172 15.27 11.64 -13.43
C LYS A 172 15.39 10.56 -12.38
N ILE A 173 16.52 9.87 -12.34
CA ILE A 173 16.83 8.83 -11.37
C ILE A 173 17.73 9.40 -10.28
N LYS A 174 17.32 9.22 -9.03
CA LYS A 174 18.04 9.65 -7.82
C LYS A 174 18.88 8.52 -7.22
N SER A 175 18.36 7.29 -7.28
CA SER A 175 19.09 6.11 -6.83
C SER A 175 18.68 4.86 -7.61
N ILE A 176 19.62 3.93 -7.73
CA ILE A 176 19.41 2.58 -8.24
C ILE A 176 19.85 1.61 -7.13
N GLU A 177 19.05 0.59 -6.89
CA GLU A 177 19.37 -0.51 -5.99
C GLU A 177 19.22 -1.83 -6.75
N PHE A 178 20.22 -2.70 -6.70
CA PHE A 178 20.11 -4.04 -7.25
C PHE A 178 20.88 -5.06 -6.43
N GLU A 179 20.47 -6.32 -6.51
CA GLU A 179 21.14 -7.45 -5.87
C GLU A 179 21.48 -8.50 -6.92
N SER A 180 22.74 -8.94 -6.96
CA SER A 180 23.20 -10.07 -7.79
C SER A 180 23.72 -11.19 -6.89
N ALA A 181 23.44 -12.43 -7.27
CA ALA A 181 24.08 -13.62 -6.68
C ALA A 181 25.41 -13.97 -7.36
N ASP A 182 25.61 -13.50 -8.59
CA ASP A 182 26.82 -13.75 -9.38
C ASP A 182 27.57 -12.44 -9.55
N ILE A 183 28.38 -12.09 -8.55
CA ILE A 183 29.33 -10.97 -8.65
C ILE A 183 30.72 -11.50 -8.97
N ASP A 184 31.38 -10.81 -9.88
CA ASP A 184 32.77 -11.05 -10.22
C ASP A 184 33.68 -10.86 -8.99
N SER A 185 34.44 -11.91 -8.64
CA SER A 185 35.44 -11.86 -7.57
C SER A 185 36.50 -10.79 -7.80
N SER A 186 36.82 -10.46 -9.05
CA SER A 186 37.76 -9.39 -9.39
C SER A 186 37.24 -8.02 -8.94
N PHE A 187 35.94 -7.78 -9.11
CA PHE A 187 35.26 -6.57 -8.68
C PHE A 187 35.23 -6.45 -7.15
N LEU A 188 34.94 -7.55 -6.44
CA LEU A 188 34.99 -7.57 -4.97
C LEU A 188 36.39 -7.35 -4.44
N LYS A 189 37.40 -8.01 -5.03
CA LYS A 189 38.81 -7.82 -4.67
C LYS A 189 39.22 -6.36 -4.78
N HIS A 190 38.85 -5.70 -5.88
CA HIS A 190 39.24 -4.32 -6.15
C HIS A 190 38.58 -3.32 -5.19
N ILE A 191 37.27 -3.47 -4.93
CA ILE A 191 36.53 -2.50 -4.10
C ILE A 191 36.78 -2.70 -2.60
N LEU A 192 36.88 -3.95 -2.15
CA LEU A 192 36.97 -4.28 -0.72
C LEU A 192 38.41 -4.57 -0.27
N ASN A 193 39.38 -4.59 -1.20
CA ASN A 193 40.79 -4.91 -0.95
C ASN A 193 40.98 -6.26 -0.20
N LEU A 194 40.25 -7.29 -0.64
CA LEU A 194 40.27 -8.62 -0.03
C LEU A 194 41.43 -9.47 -0.55
N ASP A 195 41.96 -10.34 0.30
CA ASP A 195 42.89 -11.39 -0.12
C ASP A 195 42.17 -12.58 -0.77
N ASP A 196 42.95 -13.41 -1.48
CA ASP A 196 42.42 -14.54 -2.23
C ASP A 196 41.81 -15.63 -1.33
N LYS A 197 42.31 -15.79 -0.11
CA LYS A 197 41.79 -16.77 0.85
C LYS A 197 40.39 -16.39 1.32
N THR A 198 40.18 -15.11 1.59
CA THR A 198 38.89 -14.55 2.00
C THR A 198 37.87 -14.63 0.86
N LEU A 199 38.28 -14.32 -0.37
CA LEU A 199 37.42 -14.44 -1.55
C LEU A 199 36.98 -15.89 -1.80
N LEU A 200 37.90 -16.86 -1.67
CA LEU A 200 37.58 -18.28 -1.82
C LEU A 200 36.52 -18.73 -0.80
N GLN A 201 36.70 -18.37 0.48
CA GLN A 201 35.72 -18.68 1.54
C GLN A 201 34.37 -17.99 1.28
N MET A 202 34.36 -16.79 0.72
CA MET A 202 33.14 -16.10 0.34
C MET A 202 32.40 -16.79 -0.81
N GLN A 203 33.11 -17.35 -1.79
CA GLN A 203 32.51 -18.07 -2.92
C GLN A 203 31.84 -19.38 -2.49
N GLU A 204 32.45 -20.11 -1.55
CA GLU A 204 31.89 -21.37 -1.02
C GLU A 204 30.52 -21.16 -0.34
N ASN A 205 30.28 -19.98 0.23
CA ASN A 205 29.06 -19.66 0.97
C ASN A 205 27.91 -19.13 0.09
N LYS A 206 28.06 -19.07 -1.25
CA LYS A 206 27.04 -18.56 -2.19
C LYS A 206 26.53 -17.17 -1.81
N ASN A 207 27.46 -16.24 -1.62
CA ASN A 207 27.16 -14.88 -1.20
C ASN A 207 26.34 -14.12 -2.25
N LYS A 208 25.55 -13.15 -1.77
CA LYS A 208 24.86 -12.16 -2.60
C LYS A 208 25.42 -10.79 -2.31
N VAL A 209 25.42 -9.92 -3.31
CA VAL A 209 25.86 -8.54 -3.16
C VAL A 209 24.73 -7.60 -3.55
N GLY A 210 24.37 -6.73 -2.62
CA GLY A 210 23.48 -5.60 -2.86
C GLY A 210 24.30 -4.34 -3.17
N ILE A 211 24.01 -3.70 -4.29
CA ILE A 211 24.62 -2.44 -4.70
C ILE A 211 23.55 -1.35 -4.61
N TYR A 212 23.87 -0.26 -3.91
CA TYR A 212 23.03 0.92 -3.78
C TYR A 212 23.78 2.17 -4.25
N LEU A 213 23.39 2.68 -5.42
CA LEU A 213 23.92 3.90 -6.00
C LEU A 213 22.96 5.04 -5.72
N LYS A 214 23.43 6.13 -5.13
CA LYS A 214 22.61 7.29 -4.77
C LYS A 214 23.37 8.58 -5.05
N ALA A 215 22.72 9.54 -5.71
CA ALA A 215 23.30 10.86 -5.88
C ALA A 215 23.25 11.68 -4.57
N ASP A 216 24.27 12.49 -4.35
CA ASP A 216 24.35 13.50 -3.29
C ASP A 216 23.13 14.42 -3.24
N ARG A 217 22.94 15.10 -2.11
CA ARG A 217 21.78 15.99 -1.86
C ARG A 217 21.52 16.90 -3.08
N ASP A 218 20.26 16.93 -3.50
CA ASP A 218 19.74 17.72 -4.63
C ASP A 218 20.23 17.36 -6.06
N LYS A 219 21.15 16.41 -6.21
CA LYS A 219 21.57 15.88 -7.53
C LYS A 219 20.75 14.68 -8.00
N PHE A 220 20.93 14.27 -9.24
CA PHE A 220 20.42 13.02 -9.82
C PHE A 220 21.59 12.20 -10.35
N ILE A 221 21.48 10.87 -10.34
CA ILE A 221 22.50 10.02 -10.97
C ILE A 221 22.34 10.02 -12.49
N LEU A 222 21.10 10.14 -12.97
CA LEU A 222 20.74 10.20 -14.38
C LEU A 222 19.57 11.17 -14.54
N ASP A 223 19.68 12.16 -15.41
CA ASP A 223 18.65 13.17 -15.65
C ASP A 223 18.37 13.45 -17.14
N ASN A 224 19.03 12.72 -18.02
CA ASN A 224 18.75 12.67 -19.44
C ASN A 224 17.81 11.49 -19.75
N LYS A 225 16.75 11.76 -20.53
CA LYS A 225 15.72 10.80 -20.90
C LYS A 225 16.26 9.50 -21.50
N ASP A 226 17.17 9.59 -22.47
CA ASP A 226 17.66 8.41 -23.19
C ASP A 226 18.58 7.58 -22.30
N VAL A 227 19.40 8.25 -21.48
CA VAL A 227 20.25 7.58 -20.48
C VAL A 227 19.41 6.89 -19.40
N VAL A 228 18.34 7.54 -18.94
CA VAL A 228 17.39 6.96 -17.97
C VAL A 228 16.71 5.72 -18.56
N ARG A 229 16.28 5.76 -19.82
CA ARG A 229 15.66 4.62 -20.50
C ARG A 229 16.63 3.45 -20.63
N ASN A 230 17.85 3.71 -21.11
CA ASN A 230 18.89 2.68 -21.24
C ASN A 230 19.17 2.00 -19.89
N ALA A 231 19.25 2.77 -18.80
CA ALA A 231 19.45 2.21 -17.46
C ALA A 231 18.27 1.32 -17.01
N ILE A 232 17.03 1.73 -17.29
CA ILE A 232 15.84 0.93 -16.99
C ILE A 232 15.87 -0.37 -17.81
N ASP A 233 16.20 -0.30 -19.10
CA ASP A 233 16.22 -1.45 -20.00
C ASP A 233 17.30 -2.45 -19.59
N SER A 234 18.51 -2.01 -19.28
CA SER A 234 19.57 -2.89 -18.77
C SER A 234 19.18 -3.58 -17.46
N LEU A 235 18.50 -2.88 -16.55
CA LEU A 235 18.00 -3.50 -15.31
C LEU A 235 16.89 -4.52 -15.59
N LYS A 236 15.96 -4.21 -16.51
CA LYS A 236 14.91 -5.16 -16.93
C LYS A 236 15.50 -6.41 -17.57
N GLU A 237 16.52 -6.26 -18.43
CA GLU A 237 17.23 -7.37 -19.04
C GLU A 237 17.93 -8.24 -17.99
N GLY A 238 18.60 -7.61 -17.00
CA GLY A 238 19.21 -8.30 -15.88
C GLY A 238 18.22 -9.11 -15.04
N VAL A 239 17.03 -8.56 -14.78
CA VAL A 239 15.93 -9.27 -14.11
C VAL A 239 15.42 -10.44 -14.97
N LYS A 240 15.15 -10.21 -16.26
CA LYS A 240 14.66 -11.24 -17.20
C LYS A 240 15.64 -12.40 -17.34
N ALA A 241 16.94 -12.10 -17.38
CA ALA A 241 18.02 -13.07 -17.43
C ALA A 241 18.30 -13.75 -16.08
N LYS A 242 17.54 -13.45 -15.02
CA LYS A 242 17.73 -13.95 -13.65
C LYS A 242 19.11 -13.64 -13.06
N LYS A 243 19.79 -12.62 -13.58
CA LYS A 243 21.06 -12.13 -13.02
C LYS A 243 20.84 -11.26 -11.78
N LEU A 244 19.65 -10.64 -11.68
CA LEU A 244 19.29 -9.77 -10.57
C LEU A 244 18.15 -10.38 -9.74
N ASN A 245 18.36 -10.45 -8.42
CA ASN A 245 17.38 -10.89 -7.43
C ASN A 245 16.60 -9.72 -6.81
N LYS A 246 17.06 -8.49 -7.06
CA LYS A 246 16.44 -7.24 -6.68
C LYS A 246 16.80 -6.20 -7.73
N ALA A 247 15.84 -5.37 -8.13
CA ALA A 247 16.09 -4.21 -8.98
C ALA A 247 15.06 -3.12 -8.68
N LYS A 248 15.52 -1.99 -8.16
CA LYS A 248 14.69 -0.85 -7.80
C LYS A 248 15.31 0.45 -8.27
N ILE A 249 14.46 1.37 -8.67
CA ILE A 249 14.84 2.71 -9.12
C ILE A 249 14.03 3.72 -8.30
N LYS A 250 14.69 4.72 -7.73
CA LYS A 250 14.00 5.87 -7.15
C LYS A 250 14.18 7.06 -8.04
N GLY A 251 13.08 7.65 -8.49
CA GLY A 251 13.11 8.75 -9.44
C GLY A 251 11.90 9.67 -9.33
N SER A 252 11.93 10.78 -10.06
CA SER A 252 10.83 11.73 -10.15
C SER A 252 10.68 12.19 -11.60
N THR A 253 9.47 12.63 -11.94
CA THR A 253 9.19 13.35 -13.19
C THR A 253 8.94 14.84 -12.88
N LYS A 254 8.67 15.67 -13.88
CA LYS A 254 8.43 17.12 -13.69
C LYS A 254 7.30 17.43 -12.69
N ASN A 255 6.25 16.61 -12.68
CA ASN A 255 5.02 16.87 -11.92
C ASN A 255 4.77 15.84 -10.81
N GLU A 256 5.68 14.88 -10.61
CA GLU A 256 5.49 13.80 -9.65
C GLU A 256 6.58 13.81 -8.58
N LYS A 257 6.15 13.55 -7.34
CA LYS A 257 7.07 13.33 -6.23
C LYS A 257 7.99 12.14 -6.52
N LYS A 258 9.14 12.14 -5.83
CA LYS A 258 10.08 11.03 -5.89
C LYS A 258 9.39 9.74 -5.46
N GLN A 259 9.41 8.75 -6.34
CA GLN A 259 8.80 7.45 -6.17
C GLN A 259 9.84 6.35 -6.37
N GLU A 260 9.66 5.25 -5.64
CA GLU A 260 10.37 4.00 -5.87
C GLU A 260 9.58 3.12 -6.84
N TYR A 261 10.26 2.63 -7.87
CA TYR A 261 9.78 1.66 -8.84
C TYR A 261 10.58 0.38 -8.63
N ASP A 262 9.87 -0.68 -8.30
CA ASP A 262 10.43 -2.01 -8.07
C ASP A 262 10.21 -2.84 -9.32
N LEU A 263 11.26 -3.11 -10.09
CA LEU A 263 11.17 -3.73 -11.42
C LEU A 263 10.74 -5.20 -11.34
N MET A 264 10.75 -5.79 -10.15
CA MET A 264 10.31 -7.16 -9.89
C MET A 264 8.93 -7.23 -9.25
N SER A 265 8.34 -6.08 -8.89
CA SER A 265 7.00 -6.06 -8.32
C SER A 265 5.94 -6.32 -9.40
N LEU A 266 5.00 -7.21 -9.10
CA LEU A 266 3.87 -7.51 -9.99
C LEU A 266 2.85 -6.36 -10.01
N TYR A 267 2.66 -5.70 -8.87
CA TYR A 267 1.57 -4.74 -8.68
C TYR A 267 2.09 -3.35 -8.36
N TYR A 268 1.40 -2.35 -8.89
CA TYR A 268 1.71 -0.96 -8.69
C TYR A 268 1.45 -0.56 -7.23
N LYS A 269 2.47 0.04 -6.61
CA LYS A 269 2.43 0.54 -5.25
C LYS A 269 2.91 1.98 -5.20
N TYR A 270 2.34 2.75 -4.28
CA TYR A 270 2.76 4.12 -3.99
C TYR A 270 2.95 4.31 -2.50
N THR A 271 3.78 5.26 -2.10
CA THR A 271 3.98 5.59 -0.68
C THR A 271 3.34 6.92 -0.37
N ILE A 272 2.58 6.97 0.71
CA ILE A 272 2.02 8.20 1.27
C ILE A 272 2.65 8.49 2.63
N ASP A 273 2.73 9.77 2.97
CA ASP A 273 3.13 10.22 4.29
C ASP A 273 1.88 10.61 5.09
N VAL A 274 1.73 10.04 6.29
CA VAL A 274 0.60 10.32 7.20
C VAL A 274 1.16 10.90 8.49
N LYS A 275 0.64 12.05 8.95
CA LYS A 275 1.01 12.55 10.27
C LYS A 275 0.20 11.78 11.31
N LEU A 276 0.91 11.13 12.23
CA LEU A 276 0.32 10.37 13.34
C LEU A 276 0.35 11.14 14.67
N TYR A 277 0.93 12.34 14.67
CA TYR A 277 1.12 13.15 15.85
C TYR A 277 1.34 14.61 15.44
N ARG A 278 1.04 15.51 16.37
CA ARG A 278 1.35 16.95 16.32
C ARG A 278 2.23 17.35 17.50
N TYR A 279 2.87 18.51 17.37
CA TYR A 279 3.60 19.12 18.49
C TYR A 279 2.83 20.34 18.97
N GLU A 280 2.50 20.37 20.25
CA GLU A 280 1.87 21.51 20.93
C GLU A 280 2.73 21.87 22.14
N ASN A 281 3.16 23.12 22.23
CA ASN A 281 4.04 23.61 23.31
C ASN A 281 5.29 22.72 23.53
N GLY A 282 5.90 22.22 22.46
CA GLY A 282 7.08 21.35 22.50
C GLY A 282 6.80 19.90 22.89
N ARG A 283 5.55 19.51 23.18
CA ARG A 283 5.15 18.14 23.52
C ARG A 283 4.51 17.43 22.33
N LYS A 284 4.78 16.14 22.20
CA LYS A 284 4.24 15.30 21.13
C LYS A 284 2.90 14.73 21.56
N HIS A 285 1.85 15.01 20.78
CA HIS A 285 0.51 14.48 20.99
C HIS A 285 0.15 13.58 19.82
N SER A 286 -0.20 12.32 20.09
CA SER A 286 -0.71 11.41 19.07
C SER A 286 -2.04 11.94 18.53
N HIS A 287 -2.24 11.81 17.22
CA HIS A 287 -3.51 12.17 16.60
C HIS A 287 -4.62 11.25 17.09
N ASP A 288 -5.80 11.82 17.33
CA ASP A 288 -7.02 11.06 17.58
C ASP A 288 -7.59 10.44 16.28
N LEU A 289 -8.74 9.77 16.39
CA LEU A 289 -9.35 9.08 15.25
C LEU A 289 -9.84 10.03 14.15
N GLU A 290 -10.35 11.21 14.49
CA GLU A 290 -10.84 12.18 13.51
C GLU A 290 -9.67 12.89 12.83
N GLU A 291 -8.61 13.21 13.56
CA GLU A 291 -7.36 13.73 12.99
C GLU A 291 -6.70 12.71 12.04
N LEU A 292 -6.65 11.43 12.43
CA LEU A 292 -6.15 10.37 11.55
C LEU A 292 -7.02 10.22 10.30
N LYS A 293 -8.35 10.27 10.44
CA LYS A 293 -9.29 10.25 9.31
C LYS A 293 -8.98 11.38 8.32
N THR A 294 -8.79 12.62 8.79
CA THR A 294 -8.43 13.76 7.92
C THR A 294 -7.09 13.54 7.22
N GLU A 295 -6.07 13.09 7.95
CA GLU A 295 -4.73 12.84 7.40
C GLU A 295 -4.75 11.74 6.33
N TYR A 296 -5.43 10.61 6.59
CA TYR A 296 -5.55 9.51 5.63
C TYR A 296 -6.39 9.88 4.40
N LEU A 297 -7.50 10.59 4.57
CA LEU A 297 -8.32 11.06 3.45
C LEU A 297 -7.50 11.96 2.52
N SER A 298 -6.82 12.96 3.08
CA SER A 298 -5.99 13.89 2.33
C SER A 298 -4.88 13.16 1.57
N ALA A 299 -4.17 12.25 2.24
CA ALA A 299 -3.06 11.51 1.69
C ALA A 299 -3.49 10.55 0.56
N LEU A 300 -4.57 9.78 0.77
CA LEU A 300 -5.09 8.83 -0.23
C LEU A 300 -5.72 9.55 -1.43
N LYS A 301 -6.46 10.65 -1.19
CA LYS A 301 -7.01 11.49 -2.27
C LYS A 301 -5.90 12.10 -3.13
N THR A 302 -4.83 12.57 -2.49
CA THR A 302 -3.63 13.08 -3.19
C THR A 302 -2.97 11.97 -4.02
N ALA A 303 -2.77 10.79 -3.43
CA ALA A 303 -2.20 9.65 -4.13
C ALA A 303 -3.03 9.24 -5.37
N TYR A 304 -4.35 9.20 -5.26
CA TYR A 304 -5.23 8.96 -6.39
C TYR A 304 -5.07 10.04 -7.47
N ASN A 305 -5.15 11.32 -7.08
CA ASN A 305 -5.11 12.44 -8.03
C ASN A 305 -3.78 12.55 -8.78
N GLU A 306 -2.65 12.31 -8.10
CA GLU A 306 -1.32 12.29 -8.71
C GLU A 306 -1.18 11.15 -9.73
N LYS A 307 -1.95 10.06 -9.59
CA LYS A 307 -1.82 8.85 -10.41
C LYS A 307 -2.99 8.59 -11.37
N LYS A 308 -3.99 9.47 -11.40
CA LYS A 308 -5.18 9.35 -12.26
C LYS A 308 -4.87 9.12 -13.74
N GLU A 309 -3.78 9.72 -14.24
CA GLU A 309 -3.37 9.56 -15.64
C GLU A 309 -2.94 8.13 -15.97
N ILE A 310 -2.29 7.45 -15.01
CA ILE A 310 -1.93 6.02 -15.15
C ILE A 310 -3.21 5.21 -15.33
N PHE A 311 -4.23 5.48 -14.52
CA PHE A 311 -5.50 4.74 -14.54
C PHE A 311 -6.31 5.03 -15.81
N SER A 312 -6.26 6.26 -16.33
CA SER A 312 -6.95 6.63 -17.57
C SER A 312 -6.42 5.85 -18.79
N LYS A 313 -5.14 5.48 -18.78
CA LYS A 313 -4.50 4.72 -19.86
C LYS A 313 -4.82 3.23 -19.84
N MET A 314 -5.32 2.70 -18.71
CA MET A 314 -5.77 1.31 -18.61
C MET A 314 -7.11 1.06 -19.33
N LYS A 315 -7.89 2.12 -19.56
CA LYS A 315 -9.24 2.03 -20.13
C LYS A 315 -9.28 2.26 -21.66
N LYS A 316 -8.12 2.43 -22.30
CA LYS A 316 -7.98 2.59 -23.75
C LYS A 316 -7.44 1.31 -24.36
#